data_AF-A0A7C7TN08-F1
#
_entry.id   AF-A0A7C7TN08-F1
#
_cell.length_a   1.000
_cell.length_b   1.000
_cell.length_c   1.000
_cell.angle_alpha   90.00
_cell.angle_beta   90.00
_cell.angle_gamma   90.00
#
_symmetry.space_group_name_H-M   'P 1'
#
loop_
_entity.id
_entity.type
_entity.pdbx_description
1 polymer ?
#
loop_
_entity_poly.entity_id
_entity_poly.type
_entity_poly.pdbx_seq_one_letter_code
_entity_poly.pdbx_strand_id
1 'polypeptide(L)'
;MIWLTAIGCLAVGIVLGAVFVNRLNTGPSRVQELENQIRDMKESHLDYRDNVSDHFSMTAELVQHMTESYKDVYQHLATGAQDLCSQEVASQLLPAGSDAVFDNSGASEETTGLIPPKDYAAKQSPDQKGALAEDFGIGKTKTNGEKDSSVQTAKQ
;
A
#
# COMPACT_ATOMS: atom_id res chain seq x y z
N MET A 1 -43.75 -17.14 54.10
CA MET A 1 -44.18 -16.49 52.83
C MET A 1 -42.98 -16.09 51.96
N ILE A 2 -41.95 -15.45 52.49
CA ILE A 2 -40.70 -15.09 51.77
C ILE A 2 -40.03 -16.27 51.03
N TRP A 3 -40.03 -17.47 51.63
CA TRP A 3 -39.32 -18.62 51.05
C TRP A 3 -40.00 -19.17 49.78
N LEU A 4 -41.34 -19.10 49.71
CA LEU A 4 -42.11 -19.49 48.54
C LEU A 4 -41.91 -18.51 47.37
N THR A 5 -41.85 -17.20 47.66
CA THR A 5 -41.57 -16.19 46.63
C THR A 5 -40.13 -16.29 46.11
N ALA A 6 -39.17 -16.64 46.97
CA ALA A 6 -37.78 -16.85 46.57
C ALA A 6 -37.63 -18.05 45.60
N ILE A 7 -38.28 -19.18 45.93
CA ILE A 7 -38.26 -20.37 45.07
C ILE A 7 -38.99 -20.13 43.74
N GLY A 8 -40.13 -19.44 43.77
CA GLY A 8 -40.87 -19.10 42.55
C GLY A 8 -40.04 -18.23 41.61
N CYS A 9 -39.37 -17.19 42.14
CA CYS A 9 -38.53 -16.30 41.33
C CYS A 9 -37.30 -17.04 40.76
N LEU A 10 -36.69 -17.94 41.53
CA LEU A 10 -35.58 -18.77 41.06
C LEU A 10 -36.00 -19.73 39.94
N ALA A 11 -37.16 -20.38 40.06
CA ALA A 11 -37.68 -21.25 39.01
C ALA A 11 -37.95 -20.48 37.71
N VAL A 12 -38.59 -19.31 37.81
CA VAL A 12 -38.84 -18.43 36.66
C VAL A 12 -37.52 -17.95 36.05
N GLY A 13 -36.55 -17.54 36.87
CA GLY A 13 -35.23 -17.12 36.41
C GLY A 13 -34.45 -18.22 35.69
N ILE A 14 -34.53 -19.47 36.16
CA ILE A 14 -33.90 -20.63 35.49
C ILE A 14 -34.56 -20.88 34.13
N VAL A 15 -35.89 -20.84 34.05
CA VAL A 15 -36.60 -21.06 32.79
C VAL A 15 -36.27 -19.97 31.77
N LEU A 16 -36.33 -18.69 32.17
CA LEU A 16 -35.95 -17.57 31.32
C LEU A 16 -34.47 -17.61 30.93
N GLY A 17 -33.58 -17.94 31.88
CA GLY A 17 -32.15 -18.08 31.64
C GLY A 17 -31.84 -19.20 30.65
N ALA A 18 -32.48 -20.36 30.79
CA ALA A 18 -32.32 -21.49 29.88
C ALA A 18 -32.82 -21.17 28.47
N VAL A 19 -33.97 -20.50 28.35
CA VAL A 19 -34.51 -20.08 27.04
C VAL A 19 -33.60 -19.04 26.39
N PHE A 20 -33.08 -18.08 27.16
CA PHE A 20 -32.16 -17.05 26.66
C PHE A 20 -30.85 -17.68 26.19
N VAL A 21 -30.21 -18.51 27.02
CA VAL A 21 -28.97 -19.22 26.66
C VAL A 21 -29.20 -20.11 25.45
N ASN A 22 -30.28 -20.88 25.38
CA ASN A 22 -30.56 -21.75 24.22
C ASN A 22 -30.80 -20.95 22.93
N ARG A 23 -31.37 -19.75 23.04
CA ARG A 23 -31.56 -18.84 21.90
C ARG A 23 -30.25 -18.16 21.46
N LEU A 24 -29.32 -17.95 22.39
CA LEU A 24 -27.98 -17.41 22.17
C LEU A 24 -26.93 -18.49 21.87
N ASN A 25 -27.28 -19.76 22.02
CA ASN A 25 -26.41 -20.89 21.72
C ASN A 25 -26.33 -21.08 20.19
N THR A 26 -25.85 -20.05 19.50
CA THR A 26 -25.10 -20.19 18.26
C THR A 26 -23.90 -21.08 18.56
N GLY A 27 -24.09 -22.38 18.35
CA GLY A 27 -23.15 -23.42 18.72
C GLY A 27 -21.81 -23.38 17.97
N PRO A 28 -20.99 -24.44 18.08
CA PRO A 28 -19.68 -24.54 17.41
C PRO A 28 -19.76 -24.34 15.88
N SER A 29 -20.93 -24.51 15.28
CA SER A 29 -21.19 -24.21 13.87
C SER A 29 -21.01 -22.73 13.51
N ARG A 30 -21.42 -21.79 14.37
CA ARG A 30 -21.24 -20.35 14.13
C ARG A 30 -19.76 -19.94 14.24
N VAL A 31 -19.03 -20.55 15.18
CA VAL A 31 -17.58 -20.34 15.34
C VAL A 31 -16.83 -20.91 14.14
N GLN A 32 -17.21 -22.11 13.68
CA GLN A 32 -16.64 -22.74 12.49
C GLN A 32 -16.95 -21.96 11.21
N GLU A 33 -18.16 -21.38 11.10
CA GLU A 33 -18.53 -20.50 10.00
C GLU A 33 -17.69 -19.21 9.99
N LEU A 34 -17.46 -18.59 11.15
CA LEU A 34 -16.59 -17.43 11.27
C LEU A 34 -15.12 -17.77 10.95
N GLU A 35 -14.63 -18.91 11.41
CA GLU A 35 -13.28 -19.40 11.10
C GLU A 35 -13.11 -19.64 9.60
N ASN A 36 -14.11 -20.26 8.96
CA ASN A 36 -14.14 -20.43 7.50
C ASN A 36 -14.15 -19.09 6.77
N GLN A 37 -14.93 -18.11 7.22
CA GLN A 37 -14.94 -16.78 6.62
C GLN A 37 -13.57 -16.09 6.70
N ILE A 38 -12.87 -16.22 7.83
CA ILE A 38 -11.52 -15.67 7.97
C ILE A 38 -10.55 -16.39 7.04
N ARG A 39 -10.67 -17.72 6.92
CA ARG A 39 -9.84 -18.53 6.03
C ARG A 39 -10.05 -18.15 4.56
N ASP A 40 -11.30 -18.05 4.11
CA ASP A 40 -11.65 -17.70 2.73
C ASP A 40 -11.18 -16.27 2.38
N MET A 41 -11.30 -15.31 3.32
CA MET A 41 -10.77 -13.95 3.11
C MET A 41 -9.25 -13.95 3.00
N LYS A 42 -8.55 -14.74 3.82
CA LYS A 42 -7.09 -14.84 3.72
C LYS A 42 -6.64 -15.53 2.43
N GLU A 43 -7.36 -16.56 2.00
CA GLU A 43 -7.10 -17.29 0.76
C GLU A 43 -7.29 -16.39 -0.45
N SER A 44 -8.41 -15.66 -0.54
CA SER A 44 -8.64 -14.68 -1.62
C SER A 44 -7.60 -13.55 -1.68
N HIS A 45 -7.06 -13.13 -0.53
CA HIS A 45 -5.95 -12.18 -0.51
C HIS A 45 -4.65 -12.76 -1.07
N LEU A 46 -4.37 -14.04 -0.85
CA LEU A 46 -3.20 -14.70 -1.43
C LEU A 46 -3.39 -14.87 -2.94
N ASP A 47 -4.56 -15.35 -3.37
CA ASP A 47 -4.88 -15.50 -4.80
C ASP A 47 -4.77 -14.18 -5.56
N TYR A 48 -5.24 -13.08 -4.96
CA TYR A 48 -5.09 -11.75 -5.55
C TYR A 48 -3.62 -11.35 -5.71
N ARG A 49 -2.79 -11.61 -4.68
CA ARG A 49 -1.36 -11.29 -4.73
C ARG A 49 -0.63 -12.12 -5.79
N ASP A 50 -0.98 -13.39 -5.92
CA ASP A 50 -0.39 -14.30 -6.91
C ASP A 50 -0.80 -13.89 -8.32
N ASN A 51 -2.08 -13.59 -8.55
CA ASN A 51 -2.58 -13.10 -9.85
C ASN A 51 -1.90 -11.78 -10.27
N VAL A 52 -1.75 -10.84 -9.34
CA VAL A 52 -1.03 -9.58 -9.60
C VAL A 52 0.44 -9.84 -9.94
N SER A 53 1.09 -10.76 -9.22
CA SER A 53 2.47 -11.17 -9.49
C SER A 53 2.63 -11.76 -10.89
N ASP A 54 1.72 -12.64 -11.29
CA ASP A 54 1.70 -13.24 -12.63
C ASP A 54 1.45 -12.19 -13.71
N HIS A 55 0.52 -11.25 -13.49
CA HIS A 55 0.24 -10.17 -14.43
C HIS A 55 1.46 -9.26 -14.66
N PHE A 56 2.17 -8.89 -13.58
CA PHE A 56 3.38 -8.08 -13.72
C PHE A 56 4.55 -8.85 -14.33
N SER A 57 4.65 -10.15 -14.06
CA SER A 57 5.67 -11.00 -14.70
C SER A 57 5.44 -11.09 -16.22
N MET A 58 4.20 -11.36 -16.64
CA MET A 58 3.80 -11.36 -18.05
C MET A 58 4.01 -9.98 -18.69
N THR A 59 3.66 -8.90 -17.99
CA THR A 59 3.86 -7.54 -18.49
C THR A 59 5.35 -7.22 -18.67
N ALA A 60 6.20 -7.64 -17.73
CA ALA A 60 7.65 -7.45 -17.84
C ALA A 60 8.23 -8.18 -19.06
N GLU A 61 7.79 -9.42 -19.31
CA GLU A 61 8.16 -10.17 -20.51
C GLU A 61 7.72 -9.46 -21.80
N LEU A 62 6.50 -8.95 -21.84
CA LEU A 62 5.97 -8.25 -23.01
C LEU A 62 6.71 -6.92 -23.27
N VAL A 63 7.04 -6.17 -22.22
CA VAL A 63 7.84 -4.94 -22.30
C VAL A 63 9.27 -5.24 -22.76
N GLN A 64 9.85 -6.35 -22.29
CA GLN A 64 11.17 -6.79 -22.76
C GLN A 64 11.14 -7.10 -24.26
N HIS A 65 10.14 -7.84 -24.74
CA HIS A 65 9.99 -8.14 -26.16
C HIS A 65 9.80 -6.88 -27.02
N MET A 66 9.05 -5.89 -26.50
CA MET A 66 8.92 -4.58 -27.15
C MET A 66 10.27 -3.85 -27.22
N THR A 67 11.05 -3.88 -26.14
CA THR A 67 12.38 -3.25 -26.07
C THR A 67 13.35 -3.87 -27.05
N GLU A 68 13.32 -5.20 -27.19
CA GLU A 68 14.12 -5.92 -28.17
C GLU A 68 13.72 -5.56 -29.61
N SER A 69 12.41 -5.58 -29.91
CA SER A 69 11.90 -5.15 -31.22
C SER A 69 12.28 -3.70 -31.55
N TYR A 70 12.29 -2.81 -30.55
CA TYR A 70 12.73 -1.42 -30.71
C TYR A 70 14.22 -1.33 -31.06
N LYS A 71 15.08 -2.14 -30.38
CA LYS A 71 16.50 -2.22 -30.69
C LYS A 71 16.76 -2.72 -32.10
N ASP A 72 16.02 -3.74 -32.55
CA ASP A 72 16.16 -4.29 -33.91
C ASP A 72 15.84 -3.24 -34.98
N VAL A 73 14.76 -2.48 -34.80
CA VAL A 73 14.40 -1.36 -35.69
C VAL A 73 15.52 -0.34 -35.71
N TYR A 74 16.06 0.02 -34.54
CA TYR A 74 17.15 0.97 -34.43
C TYR A 74 18.41 0.49 -35.15
N GLN A 75 18.79 -0.77 -34.96
CA GLN A 75 19.93 -1.39 -35.64
C GLN A 75 19.72 -1.45 -37.16
N HIS A 76 18.49 -1.68 -37.62
CA HIS A 76 18.17 -1.66 -39.04
C HIS A 76 18.29 -0.25 -39.63
N LEU A 77 17.80 0.77 -38.93
CA LEU A 77 17.97 2.17 -39.34
C LEU A 77 19.44 2.58 -39.34
N ALA A 78 20.20 2.15 -38.34
CA ALA A 78 21.63 2.37 -38.22
C ALA A 78 22.39 1.79 -39.43
N THR A 79 22.11 0.54 -39.77
CA THR A 79 22.69 -0.16 -40.93
C THR A 79 22.28 0.52 -42.23
N GLY A 80 20.99 0.83 -42.39
CA GLY A 80 20.47 1.53 -43.57
C GLY A 80 21.09 2.91 -43.77
N ALA A 81 21.30 3.68 -42.69
CA ALA A 81 21.98 4.97 -42.76
C ALA A 81 23.44 4.82 -43.21
N GLN A 82 24.14 3.79 -42.73
CA GLN A 82 25.54 3.53 -43.12
C GLN A 82 25.68 3.07 -44.58
N ASP A 83 24.70 2.33 -45.11
CA ASP A 83 24.69 1.85 -46.50
C ASP A 83 24.22 2.92 -47.51
N LEU A 84 23.25 3.75 -47.12
CA LEU A 84 22.58 4.70 -48.03
C LEU A 84 23.10 6.14 -47.90
N CYS A 85 23.77 6.51 -46.82
CA CYS A 85 24.32 7.85 -46.62
C CYS A 85 25.85 7.86 -46.79
N SER A 86 26.40 8.98 -47.27
CA SER A 86 27.84 9.23 -47.24
C SER A 86 28.34 9.19 -45.78
N GLN A 87 29.56 8.68 -45.57
CA GLN A 87 30.15 8.41 -44.25
C GLN A 87 30.04 9.56 -43.24
N GLU A 88 30.01 10.81 -43.70
CA GLU A 88 29.89 12.04 -42.91
C GLU A 88 28.46 12.29 -42.36
N VAL A 89 27.41 11.85 -43.08
CA VAL A 89 26.01 12.00 -42.64
C VAL A 89 25.58 10.81 -41.77
N ALA A 90 26.07 9.60 -42.10
CA ALA A 90 25.81 8.40 -41.32
C ALA A 90 26.32 8.53 -39.88
N SER A 91 27.51 9.11 -39.69
CA SER A 91 28.11 9.32 -38.36
C SER A 91 27.46 10.44 -37.54
N GLN A 92 26.65 11.31 -38.15
CA GLN A 92 25.83 12.32 -37.46
C GLN A 92 24.43 11.80 -37.08
N LEU A 93 23.88 10.84 -37.84
CA LEU A 93 22.59 10.21 -37.55
C LEU A 93 22.69 9.03 -36.58
N LEU A 94 23.82 8.34 -36.59
CA LEU A 94 24.15 7.31 -35.63
C LEU A 94 24.74 7.97 -34.38
N PRO A 95 24.27 7.65 -33.16
CA PRO A 95 24.97 7.92 -31.91
C PRO A 95 26.22 7.02 -31.83
N ALA A 96 27.11 7.13 -32.81
CA ALA A 96 28.43 6.54 -32.77
C ALA A 96 29.32 7.42 -31.91
N GLY A 97 29.04 7.46 -30.60
CA GLY A 97 29.80 8.27 -29.67
C GLY A 97 29.22 8.20 -28.27
N SER A 98 29.62 7.19 -27.50
CA SER A 98 29.57 7.11 -26.02
C SER A 98 28.23 7.25 -25.30
N ASP A 99 27.12 7.60 -25.96
CA ASP A 99 25.80 7.83 -25.34
C ASP A 99 24.75 6.79 -25.81
N ALA A 100 25.23 5.61 -26.23
CA ALA A 100 24.37 4.47 -26.44
C ALA A 100 23.91 3.97 -25.06
N VAL A 101 22.75 4.45 -24.61
CA VAL A 101 22.04 4.10 -23.35
C VAL A 101 21.79 2.58 -23.19
N PHE A 102 22.18 1.76 -24.17
CA PHE A 102 21.92 0.32 -24.23
C PHE A 102 23.16 -0.57 -24.03
N ASP A 103 24.34 -0.02 -23.74
CA ASP A 103 25.52 -0.85 -23.41
C ASP A 103 25.34 -1.53 -22.05
N ASN A 104 24.94 -2.81 -22.11
CA ASN A 104 24.89 -3.72 -20.99
C ASN A 104 26.31 -4.23 -20.68
N SER A 105 27.16 -3.32 -20.20
CA SER A 105 28.47 -3.65 -19.65
C SER A 105 28.44 -3.39 -18.15
N GLY A 106 28.56 -4.47 -17.38
CA GLY A 106 28.35 -4.48 -15.94
C GLY A 106 29.24 -3.53 -15.15
N ALA A 107 28.69 -3.12 -14.00
CA ALA A 107 29.36 -2.48 -12.86
C ALA A 107 29.89 -1.05 -13.11
N SER A 108 29.02 -0.07 -12.86
CA SER A 108 29.35 1.04 -11.96
C SER A 108 28.06 1.60 -11.38
N GLU A 109 27.97 1.52 -10.06
CA GLU A 109 26.93 2.18 -9.29
C GLU A 109 27.08 3.70 -9.43
N GLU A 110 26.29 4.31 -10.30
CA GLU A 110 25.81 5.67 -10.11
C GLU A 110 24.35 5.72 -10.56
N THR A 111 23.47 5.47 -9.60
CA THR A 111 22.02 5.63 -9.72
C THR A 111 21.65 7.12 -9.81
N THR A 112 22.12 7.83 -10.84
CA THR A 112 21.87 9.27 -11.01
C THR A 112 20.77 9.54 -12.03
N GLY A 113 19.65 8.83 -11.94
CA GLY A 113 18.54 9.08 -12.89
C GLY A 113 17.21 8.38 -12.64
N LEU A 114 17.14 7.38 -11.75
CA LEU A 114 15.88 6.71 -11.44
C LEU A 114 15.60 6.86 -9.94
N ILE A 115 15.19 8.07 -9.54
CA ILE A 115 14.65 8.28 -8.20
C ILE A 115 13.22 7.75 -8.25
N PRO A 116 12.89 6.66 -7.51
CA PRO A 116 11.52 6.18 -7.46
C PRO A 116 10.62 7.30 -6.90
N PRO A 117 9.36 7.41 -7.37
CA PRO A 117 8.45 8.42 -6.87
C PRO A 117 8.40 8.38 -5.34
N LYS A 118 8.69 9.54 -4.74
CA LYS A 118 8.96 9.69 -3.30
C LYS A 118 7.73 9.45 -2.43
N ASP A 119 6.56 9.26 -3.06
CA ASP A 119 5.25 9.12 -2.45
C ASP A 119 4.95 7.72 -1.90
N TYR A 120 5.82 6.73 -2.15
CA TYR A 120 5.65 5.35 -1.65
C TYR A 120 6.49 5.00 -0.42
N ALA A 121 7.25 5.95 0.16
CA ALA A 121 8.15 5.65 1.26
C ALA A 121 7.38 5.33 2.57
N ALA A 122 7.66 4.15 3.14
CA ALA A 122 7.18 3.80 4.48
C ALA A 122 7.72 4.79 5.54
N LYS A 123 7.00 4.90 6.67
CA LYS A 123 7.39 5.73 7.83
C LYS A 123 8.83 5.41 8.22
N GLN A 124 9.72 6.40 8.21
CA GLN A 124 11.14 6.20 8.54
C GLN A 124 11.36 5.98 10.05
N SER A 125 10.40 6.39 10.88
CA SER A 125 10.37 6.11 12.31
C SER A 125 8.92 5.93 12.80
N PRO A 126 8.71 5.19 13.91
CA PRO A 126 7.37 4.92 14.43
C PRO A 126 6.55 6.18 14.77
N ASP A 127 7.23 7.25 15.19
CA ASP A 127 6.64 8.56 15.53
C ASP A 127 6.43 9.48 14.31
N GLN A 128 6.92 9.12 13.13
CA GLN A 128 6.74 9.94 11.93
C GLN A 128 5.32 9.79 11.41
N LYS A 129 4.60 10.92 11.33
CA LYS A 129 3.28 10.98 10.72
C LYS A 129 3.40 10.74 9.22
N GLY A 130 2.57 9.84 8.69
CA GLY A 130 2.59 9.50 7.27
C GLY A 130 1.92 10.59 6.44
N ALA A 131 2.21 10.63 5.15
CA ALA A 131 1.62 11.59 4.21
C ALA A 131 0.09 11.47 4.08
N LEU A 132 -0.49 10.34 4.50
CA LEU A 132 -1.94 10.10 4.56
C LEU A 132 -2.55 10.32 5.96
N ALA A 133 -1.78 10.78 6.94
CA ALA A 133 -2.34 11.09 8.25
C ALA A 133 -3.25 12.33 8.16
N GLU A 134 -4.41 12.29 8.80
CA GLU A 134 -5.42 13.36 8.73
C GLU A 134 -4.92 14.72 9.26
N ASP A 135 -3.84 14.71 10.04
CA ASP A 135 -3.20 15.89 10.60
C ASP A 135 -1.84 16.22 9.95
N PHE A 136 -1.53 15.59 8.82
CA PHE A 136 -0.35 15.90 8.02
C PHE A 136 -0.47 17.32 7.45
N GLY A 137 0.49 18.19 7.76
CA GLY A 137 0.45 19.60 7.37
C GLY A 137 -0.38 20.53 8.28
N ILE A 138 -1.06 19.98 9.30
CA ILE A 138 -1.83 20.80 10.25
C ILE A 138 -0.95 21.06 11.49
N GLY A 139 -0.29 22.22 11.51
CA GLY A 139 0.43 22.71 12.67
C GLY A 139 -0.54 23.00 13.82
N LYS A 140 -0.39 22.31 14.95
CA LYS A 140 -1.08 22.67 16.20
C LYS A 140 -0.62 24.08 16.59
N THR A 141 -1.45 25.08 16.36
CA THR A 141 -1.24 26.41 16.91
C THR A 141 -1.20 26.26 18.42
N LYS A 142 -0.02 26.53 19.02
CA LYS A 142 0.09 26.64 20.46
C LYS A 142 -0.86 27.75 20.88
N THR A 143 -1.96 27.38 21.54
CA THR A 143 -2.75 28.34 22.31
C THR A 143 -1.78 28.94 23.32
N ASN A 144 -1.38 30.18 23.07
CA ASN A 144 -0.47 30.91 23.93
C ASN A 144 -1.31 31.26 25.16
N GLY A 145 -0.93 30.71 26.31
CA GLY A 145 -1.54 31.06 27.58
C GLY A 145 -1.31 32.55 27.84
N GLU A 146 -2.36 33.34 27.63
CA GLU A 146 -2.44 34.73 28.03
C GLU A 146 -2.36 34.78 29.56
N LYS A 147 -1.14 34.99 30.06
CA LYS A 147 -0.91 35.49 31.41
C LYS A 147 -1.35 36.95 31.42
N ASP A 148 -2.62 37.17 31.69
CA ASP A 148 -3.11 38.49 32.04
C ASP A 148 -2.77 38.74 33.52
N SER A 149 -1.85 39.68 33.74
CA SER A 149 -1.42 40.14 35.06
C SER A 149 -1.47 41.66 35.08
N SER A 150 -2.67 42.22 35.25
CA SER A 150 -2.97 43.37 36.10
C SER A 150 -4.28 44.03 35.67
N VAL A 151 -5.35 43.92 36.45
CA VAL A 151 -6.14 45.07 36.95
C VAL A 151 -6.97 44.59 38.16
N GLN A 152 -6.86 45.38 39.22
CA GLN A 152 -7.52 45.30 40.51
C GLN A 152 -9.04 45.08 40.42
N THR A 153 -9.54 44.12 41.19
CA THR A 153 -10.94 44.09 41.63
C THR A 153 -11.10 45.09 42.78
N ALA A 154 -11.63 46.27 42.50
CA ALA A 154 -12.25 47.12 43.50
C ALA A 154 -13.75 46.81 43.53
N LYS A 155 -14.21 46.15 44.59
CA LYS A 155 -15.59 46.27 45.05
C LYS A 155 -15.67 46.05 46.57
N GLN A 156 -15.31 47.08 47.32
CA GLN A 156 -15.97 47.52 48.55
C GLN A 156 -15.49 48.92 48.92
#